data_AF-A0A817FRJ1-F1
#
_entry.id   AF-A0A817FRJ1-F1
#
_cell.length_a   1.000
_cell.length_b   1.000
_cell.length_c   1.000
_cell.angle_alpha   90.00
_cell.angle_beta   90.00
_cell.angle_gamma   90.00
#
_symmetry.space_group_name_H-M   'P 1'
#
loop_
_entity.id
_entity.type
_entity.pdbx_description
1 polymer ?
#
loop_
_entity_poly.entity_id
_entity_poly.type
_entity_poly.pdbx_seq_one_letter_code
_entity_poly.pdbx_strand_id
1 'polypeptide(L)'
;MVLDIPTQWNVQNFCDELKQRYKTIIKGERLFVKGGRLISRIRVDFSSNKELSEMLKNKRILLDDNNTAYTIEPYVPPTRILRCYICQQYDDHVVAHCPNKDKPICFKCGQ
;
A
#
# COMPACT_ATOMS: atom_id res chain seq x y z
N MET A 1 -6.69 -1.54 1.32
CA MET A 1 -7.27 -0.86 0.13
C MET A 1 -6.51 0.43 -0.11
N VAL A 2 -6.49 0.96 -1.34
CA VAL A 2 -5.90 2.27 -1.67
C VAL A 2 -6.96 3.19 -2.27
N LEU A 3 -6.89 4.48 -1.96
CA LEU A 3 -7.71 5.54 -2.55
C LEU A 3 -6.84 6.70 -3.03
N ASP A 4 -7.23 7.33 -4.13
CA ASP A 4 -6.60 8.55 -4.62
C ASP A 4 -7.25 9.79 -3.98
N ILE A 5 -6.51 10.53 -3.15
CA ILE A 5 -6.97 11.79 -2.55
C ILE A 5 -5.88 12.87 -2.64
N PRO A 6 -6.23 14.17 -2.74
CA PRO A 6 -5.25 15.24 -2.81
C PRO A 6 -4.21 15.20 -1.69
N THR A 7 -2.97 15.57 -1.99
CA THR A 7 -1.85 15.57 -1.04
C THR A 7 -2.03 16.58 0.09
N GLN A 8 -2.78 17.65 -0.16
CA GLN A 8 -3.05 18.72 0.80
C GLN A 8 -4.07 18.32 1.88
N TRP A 9 -4.78 17.22 1.67
CA TRP A 9 -5.83 16.78 2.58
C TRP A 9 -5.24 16.15 3.84
N ASN A 10 -5.78 16.56 4.99
CA ASN A 10 -5.50 15.91 6.26
C ASN A 10 -6.10 14.50 6.26
N VAL A 11 -5.23 13.50 6.31
CA VAL A 11 -5.61 12.08 6.21
C VAL A 11 -6.42 11.64 7.42
N GLN A 12 -6.11 12.18 8.61
CA GLN A 12 -6.80 11.82 9.84
C GLN A 12 -8.27 12.24 9.75
N ASN A 13 -8.53 13.51 9.44
CA ASN A 13 -9.88 14.04 9.28
C ASN A 13 -10.67 13.26 8.22
N PHE A 14 -10.05 13.01 7.06
CA PHE A 14 -10.68 12.24 5.99
C PHE A 14 -11.04 10.81 6.44
N CYS A 15 -10.16 10.15 7.20
CA CYS A 15 -10.44 8.82 7.71
C CYS A 15 -11.51 8.82 8.80
N ASP A 16 -11.56 9.87 9.62
CA ASP A 16 -12.59 10.01 10.65
C ASP A 16 -13.97 10.23 10.03
N GLU A 17 -14.07 10.98 8.94
CA GLU A 17 -15.30 11.09 8.13
C GLU A 17 -15.69 9.74 7.53
N LEU A 18 -14.76 9.02 6.90
CA LEU A 18 -15.04 7.69 6.36
C LEU A 18 -15.50 6.70 7.45
N LYS A 19 -14.92 6.77 8.65
CA LYS A 19 -15.28 5.90 9.78
C LYS A 19 -16.71 6.10 10.27
N GLN A 20 -17.30 7.29 10.09
CA GLN A 20 -18.71 7.53 10.43
C GLN A 20 -19.64 6.61 9.63
N ARG A 21 -19.23 6.23 8.41
CA ARG A 21 -19.98 5.35 7.51
C ARG A 21 -19.51 3.91 7.56
N TYR A 22 -18.19 3.72 7.52
CA TYR A 22 -17.55 2.42 7.44
C TYR A 22 -16.86 2.12 8.76
N LYS A 23 -17.65 1.64 9.74
CA LYS A 23 -17.18 1.38 11.12
C LYS A 23 -16.04 0.36 11.21
N THR A 24 -15.84 -0.44 10.18
CA THR A 24 -14.75 -1.43 10.10
C THR A 24 -13.42 -0.84 9.69
N ILE A 25 -13.35 0.44 9.29
CA ILE A 25 -12.07 1.12 9.04
C ILE A 25 -11.31 1.26 10.35
N ILE A 26 -10.12 0.67 10.42
CA ILE A 26 -9.23 0.74 11.59
C ILE A 26 -8.33 1.98 11.46
N LYS A 27 -7.66 2.10 10.31
CA LYS A 27 -6.60 3.08 10.08
C LYS A 27 -6.64 3.53 8.63
N GLY A 28 -6.30 4.79 8.39
CA GLY A 28 -5.82 5.23 7.09
C GLY A 28 -4.45 5.88 7.21
N GLU A 29 -3.64 5.70 6.18
CA GLU A 29 -2.24 6.11 6.17
C GLU A 29 -1.86 6.64 4.80
N ARG A 30 -1.18 7.78 4.76
CA ARG A 30 -0.64 8.33 3.52
C ARG A 30 0.47 7.43 3.00
N LEU A 31 0.42 7.11 1.72
CA LEU A 31 1.53 6.43 1.07
C LEU A 31 2.60 7.46 0.67
N PHE A 32 3.85 6.99 0.65
CA PHE A 32 5.02 7.78 0.31
C PHE A 32 5.85 7.04 -0.73
N VAL A 33 6.52 7.79 -1.61
CA VAL A 33 7.57 7.22 -2.47
C VAL A 33 8.91 7.21 -1.76
N LYS A 34 9.88 6.46 -2.33
CA LYS A 34 11.27 6.46 -1.87
C LYS A 34 11.78 7.90 -1.76
N GLY A 35 12.34 8.27 -0.61
CA GLY A 35 12.75 9.64 -0.29
C GLY A 35 11.68 10.48 0.43
N GLY A 36 10.60 9.88 0.91
CA GLY A 36 9.65 10.53 1.84
C GLY A 36 8.69 11.52 1.19
N ARG A 37 8.60 11.57 -0.14
CA ARG A 37 7.63 12.45 -0.82
C ARG A 37 6.23 11.85 -0.72
N LEU A 38 5.27 12.68 -0.30
CA LEU A 38 3.85 12.34 -0.24
C LEU A 38 3.33 12.02 -1.64
N ILE A 39 2.50 10.99 -1.76
CA ILE A 39 1.72 10.75 -2.98
C ILE A 39 0.23 10.96 -2.73
N SER A 40 -0.52 11.21 -3.79
CA SER A 40 -1.98 11.37 -3.76
C SER A 40 -2.72 10.05 -3.47
N ARG A 41 -2.14 9.14 -2.70
CA ARG A 41 -2.69 7.84 -2.34
C ARG A 41 -2.68 7.61 -0.85
N ILE A 42 -3.77 7.08 -0.33
CA ILE A 42 -3.87 6.62 1.05
C ILE A 42 -4.18 5.14 1.08
N ARG A 43 -3.55 4.41 2.00
CA ARG A 43 -3.95 3.05 2.36
C ARG A 43 -5.00 3.13 3.45
N VAL A 44 -6.11 2.42 3.29
CA VAL A 44 -7.10 2.23 4.35
C VAL A 44 -7.19 0.75 4.71
N ASP A 45 -7.12 0.49 6.01
CA ASP A 45 -7.08 -0.82 6.64
C ASP A 45 -8.43 -1.09 7.31
N PHE A 46 -8.93 -2.32 7.16
CA PHE A 46 -10.26 -2.75 7.61
C PHE A 46 -10.14 -3.92 8.58
N SER A 47 -11.03 -3.98 9.57
CA SER A 47 -11.15 -5.11 10.51
C SER A 47 -11.90 -6.29 9.92
N SER A 48 -12.74 -6.07 8.90
CA SER A 48 -13.57 -7.08 8.26
C SER A 48 -13.14 -7.33 6.82
N ASN A 49 -12.70 -8.56 6.54
CA ASN A 49 -12.37 -8.98 5.18
C ASN A 49 -13.62 -9.03 4.28
N LYS A 50 -14.78 -9.39 4.83
CA LYS A 50 -16.04 -9.46 4.09
C LYS A 50 -16.43 -8.10 3.53
N GLU A 51 -16.45 -7.06 4.37
CA GLU A 51 -16.78 -5.69 3.92
C GLU A 51 -15.74 -5.16 2.94
N LEU A 52 -14.45 -5.37 3.21
CA LEU A 52 -13.39 -5.00 2.28
C LEU A 52 -13.62 -5.65 0.90
N SER A 53 -13.98 -6.93 0.86
CA SER A 53 -14.24 -7.66 -0.38
C SER A 53 -15.46 -7.11 -1.13
N GLU A 54 -16.54 -6.77 -0.42
CA GLU A 54 -17.73 -6.15 -1.01
C GLU A 54 -17.43 -4.75 -1.58
N MET A 55 -16.67 -3.93 -0.85
CA MET A 55 -16.23 -2.62 -1.33
C MET A 55 -15.34 -2.73 -2.57
N LEU A 56 -14.35 -3.64 -2.55
CA LEU A 56 -13.47 -3.87 -3.70
C LEU A 56 -14.22 -4.35 -4.94
N LYS A 57 -15.33 -5.10 -4.79
CA LYS A 57 -16.22 -5.45 -5.93
C LYS A 57 -16.89 -4.22 -6.52
N ASN A 58 -17.32 -3.28 -5.67
CA ASN A 58 -17.95 -2.03 -6.10
C ASN A 58 -16.96 -1.02 -6.69
N LYS A 59 -15.65 -1.19 -6.45
CA LYS A 59 -14.55 -0.31 -6.93
C LYS A 59 -14.69 1.17 -6.57
N ARG A 60 -15.60 1.52 -5.67
CA ARG A 60 -15.79 2.87 -5.16
C ARG A 60 -16.19 2.87 -3.69
N ILE A 61 -15.84 3.95 -2.99
CA ILE A 61 -16.32 4.30 -1.65
C ILE A 61 -17.07 5.63 -1.72
N LEU A 62 -18.08 5.82 -0.86
CA LEU A 62 -18.82 7.08 -0.78
C LEU A 62 -18.40 7.85 0.47
N LEU A 63 -17.92 9.08 0.29
CA LEU A 63 -17.58 9.96 1.41
C LEU A 63 -18.82 10.55 2.08
N ASP A 64 -19.77 11.02 1.28
CA ASP A 64 -20.99 11.71 1.74
C ASP A 64 -22.25 11.24 1.00
N ASP A 65 -23.42 11.75 1.41
CA ASP A 65 -24.73 11.44 0.81
C ASP A 65 -24.94 12.19 -0.51
N ASN A 66 -24.06 13.14 -0.81
CA ASN A 66 -24.06 13.93 -2.04
C ASN A 66 -23.36 13.20 -3.19
N ASN A 67 -23.20 11.88 -3.09
CA ASN A 67 -22.53 11.02 -4.07
C ASN A 67 -21.06 11.37 -4.34
N THR A 68 -20.37 12.03 -3.40
CA THR A 68 -18.91 12.18 -3.51
C THR A 68 -18.27 10.81 -3.38
N ALA A 69 -17.77 10.26 -4.49
CA ALA A 69 -17.24 8.92 -4.57
C ALA A 69 -15.75 8.93 -4.90
N TYR A 70 -15.01 8.02 -4.28
CA TYR A 70 -13.59 7.79 -4.59
C TYR A 70 -13.42 6.40 -5.17
N THR A 71 -12.65 6.31 -6.24
CA THR A 71 -12.21 5.02 -6.79
C THR A 71 -11.29 4.33 -5.79
N ILE A 72 -11.46 3.02 -5.65
CA ILE A 72 -10.66 2.21 -4.73
C ILE A 72 -10.01 1.04 -5.44
N GLU A 73 -8.81 0.70 -4.99
CA GLU A 73 -8.00 -0.40 -5.52
C GLU A 73 -7.54 -1.33 -4.38
N PRO A 74 -7.35 -2.63 -4.66
CA PRO A 74 -6.68 -3.51 -3.72
C PRO A 74 -5.26 -3.00 -3.46
N TYR A 75 -4.87 -2.94 -2.19
CA TYR A 75 -3.49 -2.61 -1.85
C TYR A 75 -2.63 -3.85 -2.02
N VAL A 76 -1.69 -3.80 -2.97
CA VAL A 76 -0.65 -4.83 -3.13
C VAL A 76 0.60 -4.31 -2.43
N PRO A 77 1.01 -4.90 -1.29
CA PRO A 77 2.23 -4.47 -0.63
C PRO A 77 3.44 -4.73 -1.57
N PRO A 78 4.44 -3.83 -1.59
CA PRO A 78 5.65 -4.09 -2.37
C PRO A 78 6.31 -5.37 -1.87
N THR A 79 6.72 -6.23 -2.80
CA THR A 79 7.44 -7.46 -2.48
C THR A 79 8.73 -7.10 -1.74
N ARG A 80 8.79 -7.44 -0.46
CA ARG A 80 10.02 -7.34 0.31
C ARG A 80 10.87 -8.56 -0.02
N ILE A 81 11.90 -8.36 -0.83
CA ILE A 81 12.93 -9.37 -1.02
C ILE A 81 13.79 -9.33 0.23
N LEU A 82 13.81 -10.42 1.01
CA LEU A 82 14.79 -10.55 2.08
C LEU A 82 16.17 -10.46 1.44
N ARG A 83 16.93 -9.41 1.69
CA ARG A 83 18.33 -9.34 1.24
C ARG A 83 19.21 -9.80 2.39
N CYS A 84 20.12 -10.73 2.14
CA CYS A 84 21.15 -11.06 3.11
C CYS A 84 22.07 -9.84 3.32
N TYR A 85 22.79 -9.83 4.44
CA TYR A 85 23.69 -8.74 4.83
C TYR A 85 24.63 -8.29 3.69
N ILE A 86 25.17 -9.24 2.91
CA ILE A 86 26.06 -8.96 1.77
C ILE A 86 25.30 -8.21 0.65
N CYS A 87 24.11 -8.69 0.26
CA CYS A 87 23.29 -8.02 -0.76
C CYS A 87 22.66 -6.70 -0.30
N GLN A 88 22.66 -6.44 1.01
CA GLN A 88 22.17 -5.19 1.59
C GLN A 88 23.26 -4.10 1.59
N GLN A 89 24.54 -4.48 1.72
CA GLN A 89 25.67 -3.54 1.72
C GLN A 89 25.99 -2.97 0.34
N TYR A 90 25.78 -3.77 -0.71
CA TYR A 90 25.97 -3.35 -2.09
C TYR A 90 24.57 -3.17 -2.70
N ASP A 91 24.04 -1.95 -2.62
CA ASP A 91 22.70 -1.57 -3.13
C ASP A 91 22.47 -2.05 -4.58
N ASP A 92 23.57 -2.23 -5.32
CA ASP A 92 23.68 -2.73 -6.69
C ASP A 92 24.39 -4.08 -6.78
N HIS A 93 23.89 -5.12 -6.10
CA HIS A 93 24.29 -6.49 -6.44
C HIS A 93 23.69 -6.88 -7.81
N VAL A 94 24.22 -6.26 -8.87
CA VAL A 94 24.01 -6.67 -10.25
C VAL A 94 24.50 -8.10 -10.34
N VAL A 95 23.64 -8.98 -10.86
CA VAL A 95 23.87 -10.43 -11.06
C VAL A 95 25.27 -10.75 -11.62
N ALA A 96 25.90 -9.80 -12.31
CA ALA A 96 27.26 -9.86 -12.87
C ALA A 96 28.36 -10.32 -11.88
N HIS A 97 28.26 -10.01 -10.59
CA HIS A 97 29.27 -10.38 -9.58
C HIS A 97 28.79 -11.43 -8.57
N CYS A 98 27.60 -12.01 -8.79
CA CYS A 98 27.14 -13.14 -8.02
C CYS A 98 27.92 -14.41 -8.47
N PRO A 99 28.51 -15.19 -7.55
CA PRO A 99 29.12 -16.48 -7.91
C PRO A 99 28.08 -17.49 -8.42
N ASN A 100 26.79 -17.21 -8.25
CA ASN A 100 25.67 -18.03 -8.74
C ASN A 100 24.96 -17.32 -9.92
N LYS A 101 25.70 -17.08 -11.02
CA LYS A 101 25.22 -16.35 -12.20
C LYS A 101 24.00 -17.00 -12.86
N ASP A 102 23.90 -18.33 -12.75
CA ASP A 102 22.84 -19.12 -13.39
C ASP A 102 21.56 -19.23 -12.55
N LYS A 103 21.59 -18.77 -11.28
CA LYS A 103 20.43 -18.72 -10.37
C LYS A 103 20.44 -17.40 -9.59
N PRO A 104 19.86 -16.32 -10.14
CA PRO A 104 19.95 -14.97 -9.57
C PRO A 104 19.21 -14.79 -8.23
N ILE A 105 18.54 -15.83 -7.75
CA ILE A 105 17.89 -15.84 -6.44
C ILE A 105 18.87 -16.48 -5.47
N CYS A 106 19.50 -15.66 -4.62
CA CYS A 106 20.26 -16.18 -3.48
C CYS A 106 19.29 -17.02 -2.62
N PHE A 107 19.65 -18.28 -2.33
CA PHE A 107 18.80 -19.21 -1.56
C PHE A 107 18.37 -18.66 -0.18
N LYS A 108 19.18 -17.76 0.41
CA LYS A 108 18.87 -17.08 1.67
C LYS A 108 17.98 -15.83 1.50
N CYS A 109 17.84 -15.32 0.28
CA CYS A 109 17.17 -14.06 -0.03
C CYS A 109 15.79 -14.24 -0.70
N GLY A 110 15.47 -15.47 -1.13
CA GLY A 110 14.27 -15.80 -1.90
C GLY A 110 13.26 -16.70 -1.18
N GLN A 111 13.26 -16.72 0.16
CA GLN A 111 12.15 -17.28 0.94
C GLN A 111 11.19 -16.19 1.37
#